data_AF-A0A7C0Y223-F1
#
_entry.id   AF-A0A7C0Y223-F1
#
_cell.length_a   1.000
_cell.length_b   1.000
_cell.length_c   1.000
_cell.angle_alpha   90.00
_cell.angle_beta   90.00
_cell.angle_gamma   90.00
#
_symmetry.space_group_name_H-M   'P 1'
#
loop_
_entity.id
_entity.type
_entity.pdbx_description
1 polymer ?
#
loop_
_entity_poly.entity_id
_entity_poly.type
_entity_poly.pdbx_seq_one_letter_code
_entity_poly.pdbx_strand_id
1 'polypeptide(L)'
;MVRLLYVIKNAKLFIGGEFIEGSIVIEGRIIKALTKDEVKYVGKADKVFDAKGLPLIPGGIDIHAHIYDPDYIHHEDFITGTTAAAFGGITTVFDMPLRMYVDDPSKFDIKLKEGLRNSLVNFGIHAGMMNEKNWFNIEKLAYKGVIGFKIFTCKPFKSSDEGIIRIMEELKRFNRVAFVHAEDDLLIDLGLEAVKGRSDPLAHHEARSDVAEAVAINRVIMFGKNVGVHVHIAHVSSGLGAEMIRVAKSLKINVTAETCPQYLYFSRDDVVRFGNYLKIT
;
A
#
# COMPACT_ATOMS: atom_id res chain seq x y z
N MET A 1 4.11 21.34 -27.53
CA MET A 1 4.29 19.89 -27.36
C MET A 1 3.15 19.19 -28.09
N VAL A 2 3.43 18.40 -29.13
CA VAL A 2 2.38 17.65 -29.86
C VAL A 2 1.80 16.61 -28.91
N ARG A 3 0.47 16.57 -28.76
CA ARG A 3 -0.20 15.54 -27.95
C ARG A 3 -0.47 14.33 -28.83
N LEU A 4 0.18 13.22 -28.50
CA LEU A 4 -0.06 11.95 -29.19
C LEU A 4 -1.48 11.45 -28.93
N LEU A 5 -2.11 10.88 -29.95
CA LEU A 5 -3.42 10.28 -29.92
C LEU A 5 -3.29 8.76 -30.02
N TYR A 6 -3.72 8.05 -28.98
CA TYR A 6 -3.79 6.59 -28.96
C TYR A 6 -5.24 6.12 -28.99
N VAL A 7 -5.47 4.98 -29.64
CA VAL A 7 -6.77 4.30 -29.64
C VAL A 7 -6.58 2.85 -29.22
N ILE A 8 -7.30 2.41 -28.19
CA ILE A 8 -7.45 1.00 -27.84
C ILE A 8 -8.85 0.60 -28.28
N LYS A 9 -8.96 -0.23 -29.32
CA LYS A 9 -10.24 -0.60 -29.94
C LYS A 9 -10.71 -1.99 -29.52
N ASN A 10 -12.01 -2.25 -29.69
CA ASN A 10 -12.66 -3.55 -29.49
C ASN A 10 -12.52 -4.13 -28.06
N ALA A 11 -12.26 -3.29 -27.07
CA ALA A 11 -12.10 -3.73 -25.69
C ALA A 11 -13.45 -4.01 -25.02
N LYS A 12 -13.43 -4.73 -23.90
CA LYS A 12 -14.52 -4.77 -22.92
C LYS A 12 -14.26 -3.75 -21.82
N LEU A 13 -15.00 -2.65 -21.82
CA LEU A 13 -14.90 -1.57 -20.84
C LEU A 13 -15.80 -1.88 -19.63
N PHE A 14 -15.29 -1.71 -18.42
CA PHE A 14 -16.10 -1.86 -17.20
C PHE A 14 -16.79 -0.54 -16.83
N ILE A 15 -18.09 -0.43 -17.08
CA ILE A 15 -18.89 0.78 -16.84
C ILE A 15 -20.19 0.37 -16.14
N GLY A 16 -20.53 1.03 -15.03
CA GLY A 16 -21.81 0.81 -14.34
C GLY A 16 -21.98 -0.59 -13.73
N GLY A 17 -20.89 -1.33 -13.51
CA GLY A 17 -20.94 -2.69 -12.96
C GLY A 17 -20.91 -3.81 -14.01
N GLU A 18 -20.88 -3.47 -15.30
CA GLU A 18 -20.91 -4.44 -16.40
C GLU A 18 -19.78 -4.19 -17.41
N PHE A 19 -19.41 -5.24 -18.15
CA PHE A 19 -18.49 -5.14 -19.27
C PHE A 19 -19.26 -4.87 -20.56
N ILE A 20 -18.97 -3.73 -21.19
CA ILE A 20 -19.55 -3.35 -22.49
C ILE A 20 -18.46 -3.27 -23.55
N GLU A 21 -18.77 -3.68 -24.78
CA GLU A 21 -17.86 -3.49 -25.89
C GLU A 21 -17.70 -2.00 -26.22
N GLY A 22 -16.45 -1.58 -26.42
CA GLY A 22 -16.12 -0.22 -26.77
C GLY A 22 -14.61 0.00 -26.92
N SER A 23 -14.27 1.26 -27.07
CA SER A 23 -12.92 1.73 -27.38
C SER A 23 -12.56 2.92 -26.50
N ILE A 24 -11.28 3.04 -26.14
CA ILE A 24 -10.74 4.20 -25.41
C ILE A 24 -9.87 5.02 -26.37
N VAL A 25 -10.11 6.33 -26.38
CA VAL A 25 -9.27 7.31 -27.07
C VAL A 25 -8.49 8.08 -26.02
N ILE A 26 -7.16 8.13 -26.16
CA ILE A 26 -6.24 8.78 -25.24
C ILE A 26 -5.55 9.91 -25.98
N GLU A 27 -5.55 11.11 -25.42
CA GLU A 27 -4.82 12.26 -25.97
C GLU A 27 -3.79 12.74 -24.94
N GLY A 28 -2.51 12.67 -25.30
CA GLY A 28 -1.41 12.89 -24.37
C GLY A 28 -1.40 11.85 -23.25
N ARG A 29 -1.88 12.23 -22.06
CA ARG A 29 -1.90 11.38 -20.84
C ARG A 29 -3.30 11.21 -20.25
N ILE A 30 -4.33 11.70 -20.94
CA ILE A 30 -5.70 11.68 -20.43
C ILE A 30 -6.62 10.91 -21.38
N ILE A 31 -7.62 10.26 -20.80
CA ILE A 31 -8.72 9.67 -21.58
C ILE A 31 -9.52 10.82 -22.18
N LYS A 32 -9.55 10.88 -23.51
CA LYS A 32 -10.31 11.87 -24.28
C LYS A 32 -11.74 11.42 -24.52
N ALA A 33 -11.95 10.13 -24.76
CA ALA A 33 -13.28 9.57 -25.01
C ALA A 33 -13.36 8.07 -24.71
N LEU A 34 -14.56 7.64 -24.35
CA LEU A 34 -15.01 6.25 -24.40
C LEU A 34 -16.06 6.19 -25.52
N THR A 35 -15.92 5.29 -26.49
CA THR A 35 -16.76 5.30 -27.70
C THR A 35 -17.00 3.89 -28.24
N LYS A 36 -18.14 3.67 -28.89
CA LYS A 36 -18.39 2.50 -29.76
C LYS A 36 -18.12 2.77 -31.24
N ASP A 37 -17.85 4.04 -31.56
CA ASP A 37 -17.54 4.54 -32.89
C ASP A 37 -16.10 5.07 -32.85
N GLU A 38 -15.11 4.16 -32.87
CA GLU A 38 -13.69 4.52 -32.92
C GLU A 38 -13.21 4.91 -34.32
N VAL A 39 -13.98 4.61 -35.37
CA VAL A 39 -13.57 4.80 -36.78
C VAL A 39 -13.14 6.24 -37.04
N LYS A 40 -13.82 7.22 -36.45
CA LYS A 40 -13.48 8.66 -36.57
C LYS A 40 -12.14 9.06 -35.92
N TYR A 41 -11.57 8.21 -35.08
CA TYR A 41 -10.29 8.46 -34.39
C TYR A 41 -9.15 7.63 -34.95
N VAL A 42 -9.42 6.41 -35.42
CA VAL A 42 -8.40 5.47 -35.93
C VAL A 42 -7.55 6.10 -37.04
N GLY A 43 -8.15 6.80 -38.00
CA GLY A 43 -7.41 7.44 -39.09
C GLY A 43 -6.54 8.63 -38.68
N LYS A 44 -6.65 9.10 -37.43
CA LYS A 44 -5.88 10.22 -36.87
C LYS A 44 -4.96 9.79 -35.72
N ALA A 45 -5.00 8.51 -35.34
CA ALA A 45 -4.26 8.00 -34.20
C ALA A 45 -2.80 7.79 -34.57
N ASP A 46 -1.90 8.22 -33.70
CA ASP A 46 -0.47 7.92 -33.82
C ASP A 46 -0.22 6.42 -33.61
N LYS A 47 -1.04 5.77 -32.77
CA LYS A 47 -0.97 4.32 -32.55
C LYS A 47 -2.33 3.74 -32.17
N VAL A 48 -2.61 2.55 -32.72
CA VAL A 48 -3.84 1.81 -32.50
C VAL A 48 -3.50 0.44 -31.92
N PHE A 49 -4.20 0.06 -30.86
CA PHE A 49 -4.10 -1.25 -30.22
C PHE A 49 -5.44 -1.97 -30.36
N ASP A 50 -5.41 -3.24 -30.78
CA ASP A 50 -6.60 -4.08 -30.83
C ASP A 50 -6.69 -4.92 -29.56
N ALA A 51 -7.71 -4.67 -28.74
CA ALA A 51 -7.95 -5.37 -27.48
C ALA A 51 -9.20 -6.26 -27.57
N LYS A 52 -9.49 -6.77 -28.78
CA LYS A 52 -10.70 -7.56 -29.07
C LYS A 52 -11.00 -8.61 -28.01
N GLY A 53 -12.12 -8.44 -27.32
CA GLY A 53 -12.64 -9.39 -26.33
C GLY A 53 -11.93 -9.37 -24.98
N LEU A 54 -10.86 -8.58 -24.82
CA LEU A 54 -10.12 -8.42 -23.57
C LEU A 54 -10.75 -7.36 -22.67
N PRO A 55 -10.82 -7.58 -21.35
CA PRO A 55 -11.19 -6.54 -20.41
C PRO A 55 -10.13 -5.44 -20.39
N LEU A 56 -10.58 -4.19 -20.53
CA LEU A 56 -9.76 -3.01 -20.31
C LEU A 56 -10.23 -2.36 -19.01
N ILE A 57 -9.44 -2.57 -17.95
CA ILE A 57 -9.71 -2.07 -16.60
C ILE A 57 -8.74 -0.94 -16.25
N PRO A 58 -9.10 -0.07 -15.30
CA PRO A 58 -8.15 0.89 -14.75
C PRO A 58 -6.90 0.17 -14.25
N GLY A 59 -5.73 0.77 -14.49
CA GLY A 59 -4.48 0.24 -13.98
C GLY A 59 -4.50 0.18 -12.45
N GLY A 60 -3.95 -0.90 -11.89
CA GLY A 60 -3.92 -1.09 -10.45
C GLY A 60 -3.11 0.01 -9.76
N ILE A 61 -3.48 0.29 -8.50
CA ILE A 61 -2.75 1.16 -7.60
C ILE A 61 -2.35 0.31 -6.40
N ASP A 62 -1.07 -0.03 -6.31
CA ASP A 62 -0.51 -0.72 -5.15
C ASP A 62 -0.06 0.33 -4.14
N ILE A 63 -0.73 0.38 -2.99
CA ILE A 63 -0.46 1.40 -1.97
C ILE A 63 0.60 0.98 -0.96
N HIS A 64 1.15 -0.24 -1.07
CA HIS A 64 2.05 -0.84 -0.10
C HIS A 64 3.14 -1.67 -0.79
N ALA A 65 4.03 -1.00 -1.51
CA ALA A 65 5.19 -1.63 -2.13
C ALA A 65 6.48 -1.27 -1.37
N HIS A 66 7.40 -2.22 -1.20
CA HIS A 66 8.73 -1.96 -0.65
C HIS A 66 9.76 -2.05 -1.77
N ILE A 67 10.08 -0.92 -2.40
CA ILE A 67 10.81 -0.88 -3.67
C ILE A 67 12.25 -0.38 -3.49
N TYR A 68 12.45 0.69 -2.72
CA TYR A 68 13.75 1.36 -2.71
C TYR A 68 14.29 1.65 -1.31
N ASP A 69 15.49 1.13 -1.06
CA ASP A 69 16.36 1.48 0.04
C ASP A 69 17.81 1.55 -0.45
N PRO A 70 18.54 2.66 -0.27
CA PRO A 70 19.89 2.78 -0.79
C PRO A 70 20.89 1.78 -0.20
N ASP A 71 20.63 1.29 1.02
CA ASP A 71 21.49 0.29 1.66
C ASP A 71 21.16 -1.15 1.21
N TYR A 72 20.02 -1.33 0.53
CA TYR A 72 19.50 -2.64 0.11
C TYR A 72 19.03 -2.68 -1.35
N ILE A 73 19.69 -1.93 -2.24
CA ILE A 73 19.40 -1.92 -3.69
C ILE A 73 19.44 -3.34 -4.30
N HIS A 74 20.25 -4.23 -3.73
CA HIS A 74 20.34 -5.63 -4.16
C HIS A 74 19.11 -6.47 -3.81
N HIS A 75 18.21 -5.99 -2.94
CA HIS A 75 16.91 -6.61 -2.69
C HIS A 75 15.90 -6.18 -3.76
N GLU A 76 15.79 -4.88 -4.02
CA GLU A 76 14.89 -4.29 -5.01
C GLU A 76 15.32 -2.85 -5.34
N ASP A 77 14.98 -2.38 -6.54
CA ASP A 77 15.11 -0.98 -6.95
C ASP A 77 13.90 -0.49 -7.77
N PHE A 78 13.86 0.82 -8.07
CA PHE A 78 12.75 1.40 -8.84
C PHE A 78 12.63 0.81 -10.24
N ILE A 79 13.72 0.40 -10.91
CA ILE A 79 13.66 -0.17 -12.26
C ILE A 79 13.00 -1.54 -12.19
N THR A 80 13.53 -2.45 -11.38
CA THR A 80 13.06 -3.84 -11.32
C THR A 80 11.67 -3.93 -10.66
N GLY A 81 11.45 -3.23 -9.55
CA GLY A 81 10.17 -3.25 -8.84
C GLY A 81 9.02 -2.66 -9.67
N THR A 82 9.26 -1.54 -10.36
CA THR A 82 8.20 -0.94 -11.19
C THR A 82 8.03 -1.63 -12.55
N THR A 83 9.06 -2.33 -13.02
CA THR A 83 8.91 -3.28 -14.14
C THR A 83 7.97 -4.41 -13.73
N ALA A 84 8.18 -5.04 -12.58
CA ALA A 84 7.29 -6.08 -12.05
C ALA A 84 5.85 -5.57 -11.87
N ALA A 85 5.69 -4.36 -11.33
CA ALA A 85 4.40 -3.68 -11.22
C ALA A 85 3.70 -3.55 -12.58
N ALA A 86 4.42 -3.05 -13.61
CA ALA A 86 3.88 -2.89 -14.96
C ALA A 86 3.44 -4.24 -15.58
N PHE A 87 4.24 -5.30 -15.42
CA PHE A 87 3.87 -6.65 -15.87
C PHE A 87 2.64 -7.20 -15.14
N GLY A 88 2.43 -6.82 -13.88
CA GLY A 88 1.24 -7.16 -13.10
C GLY A 88 0.01 -6.29 -13.38
N GLY A 89 0.09 -5.31 -14.29
CA GLY A 89 -0.99 -4.37 -14.57
C GLY A 89 -1.14 -3.26 -13.52
N ILE A 90 -0.16 -3.10 -12.63
CA ILE A 90 -0.08 -1.99 -11.68
C ILE A 90 0.56 -0.78 -12.38
N THR A 91 -0.15 0.35 -12.35
CA THR A 91 0.29 1.60 -13.01
C THR A 91 0.71 2.69 -12.03
N THR A 92 0.46 2.47 -10.74
CA THR A 92 0.89 3.36 -9.67
C THR A 92 1.30 2.53 -8.46
N VAL A 93 2.46 2.84 -7.88
CA VAL A 93 2.96 2.21 -6.64
C VAL A 93 3.22 3.26 -5.57
N PHE A 94 2.87 3.00 -4.31
CA PHE A 94 3.29 3.84 -3.19
C PHE A 94 4.39 3.11 -2.41
N ASP A 95 5.59 3.65 -2.53
CA ASP A 95 6.78 3.09 -1.91
C ASP A 95 6.78 3.37 -0.41
N MET A 96 6.87 2.28 0.36
CA MET A 96 6.95 2.29 1.80
C MET A 96 8.36 2.64 2.26
N PRO A 97 8.48 3.21 3.47
CA PRO A 97 9.77 3.35 4.11
C PRO A 97 10.37 1.97 4.44
N LEU A 98 11.69 1.88 4.36
CA LEU A 98 12.47 0.68 4.69
C LEU A 98 13.48 1.04 5.79
N ARG A 99 14.74 0.60 5.72
CA ARG A 99 15.79 1.03 6.66
C ARG A 99 16.06 2.52 6.56
N MET A 100 15.93 3.12 5.38
CA MET A 100 15.74 4.55 5.23
C MET A 100 14.31 4.93 5.61
N TYR A 101 14.16 5.57 6.78
CA TYR A 101 12.85 5.85 7.38
C TYR A 101 12.01 6.92 6.64
N VAL A 102 12.58 7.66 5.68
CA VAL A 102 11.91 8.81 5.02
C VAL A 102 11.13 9.66 6.05
N ASP A 103 11.83 10.06 7.11
CA ASP A 103 11.26 10.74 8.28
C ASP A 103 11.68 12.21 8.37
N ASP A 104 12.35 12.72 7.34
CA ASP A 104 12.66 14.12 7.14
C ASP A 104 12.66 14.51 5.64
N PRO A 105 12.52 15.81 5.32
CA PRO A 105 12.42 16.26 3.92
C PRO A 105 13.61 15.92 3.03
N SER A 106 14.83 15.82 3.57
CA SER A 106 16.02 15.51 2.77
C SER A 106 16.01 14.06 2.28
N LYS A 107 15.58 13.12 3.13
CA LYS A 107 15.41 11.71 2.76
C LYS A 107 14.29 11.53 1.73
N PHE A 108 13.21 12.30 1.85
CA PHE A 108 12.17 12.35 0.83
C PHE A 108 12.74 12.79 -0.53
N ASP A 109 13.53 13.87 -0.56
CA ASP A 109 14.11 14.38 -1.80
C ASP A 109 15.07 13.38 -2.47
N ILE A 110 15.84 12.61 -1.68
CA ILE A 110 16.70 11.53 -2.17
C ILE A 110 15.86 10.46 -2.89
N LYS A 111 14.82 9.94 -2.21
CA LYS A 111 13.96 8.88 -2.75
C LYS A 111 13.14 9.38 -3.95
N LEU A 112 12.66 10.62 -3.92
CA LEU A 112 11.94 11.25 -5.03
C LEU A 112 12.83 11.35 -6.27
N LYS A 113 14.08 11.81 -6.10
CA LYS A 113 15.04 11.93 -7.21
C LYS A 113 15.29 10.58 -7.86
N GLU A 114 15.43 9.52 -7.06
CA GLU A 114 15.64 8.18 -7.58
C GLU A 114 14.42 7.64 -8.34
N GLY A 115 13.22 7.75 -7.74
CA GLY A 115 11.99 7.32 -8.40
C GLY A 115 11.71 8.07 -9.70
N LEU A 116 11.95 9.39 -9.74
CA LEU A 116 11.79 10.20 -10.95
C LEU A 116 12.73 9.79 -12.08
N ARG A 117 13.91 9.25 -11.73
CA ARG A 117 14.91 8.80 -12.69
C ARG A 117 14.59 7.42 -13.25
N ASN A 118 14.08 6.53 -12.41
CA ASN A 118 14.11 5.09 -12.66
C ASN A 118 12.74 4.39 -12.69
N SER A 119 11.67 5.02 -12.21
CA SER A 119 10.33 4.40 -12.19
C SER A 119 9.71 4.32 -13.59
N LEU A 120 9.22 3.13 -13.97
CA LEU A 120 8.47 2.90 -15.21
C LEU A 120 6.98 3.18 -15.08
N VAL A 121 6.45 3.17 -13.85
CA VAL A 121 5.05 3.45 -13.53
C VAL A 121 4.95 4.73 -12.69
N ASN A 122 3.75 5.23 -12.42
CA ASN A 122 3.61 6.33 -11.47
C ASN A 122 4.03 5.85 -10.08
N PHE A 123 4.56 6.75 -9.26
CA PHE A 123 4.85 6.41 -7.88
C PHE A 123 4.52 7.53 -6.92
N GLY A 124 4.40 7.16 -5.65
CA GLY A 124 4.46 8.08 -4.54
C GLY A 124 5.19 7.47 -3.36
N ILE A 125 5.38 8.26 -2.31
CA ILE A 125 6.25 7.91 -1.19
C ILE A 125 5.48 8.07 0.11
N HIS A 126 5.54 7.04 0.95
CA HIS A 126 5.14 7.13 2.35
C HIS A 126 6.30 7.66 3.19
N ALA A 127 5.99 8.55 4.13
CA ALA A 127 6.87 8.83 5.26
C ALA A 127 6.79 7.70 6.28
N GLY A 128 7.82 7.51 7.09
CA GLY A 128 8.00 6.23 7.75
C GLY A 128 8.60 6.20 9.13
N MET A 129 8.38 5.02 9.74
CA MET A 129 8.83 4.68 11.09
C MET A 129 8.52 5.82 12.06
N MET A 130 7.31 6.37 11.93
CA MET A 130 6.92 7.54 12.70
C MET A 130 6.83 7.15 14.18
N ASN A 131 7.53 7.91 15.02
CA ASN A 131 7.65 7.69 16.45
C ASN A 131 7.84 9.02 17.21
N GLU A 132 7.99 8.94 18.54
CA GLU A 132 8.17 10.11 19.42
C GLU A 132 9.37 11.01 19.05
N LYS A 133 10.33 10.53 18.26
CA LYS A 133 11.55 11.24 17.87
C LYS A 133 11.47 11.97 16.52
N ASN A 134 10.43 11.75 15.72
CA ASN A 134 10.34 12.33 14.37
C ASN A 134 8.96 12.88 13.98
N TRP A 135 7.93 12.76 14.84
CA TRP A 135 6.59 13.26 14.55
C TRP A 135 6.55 14.77 14.21
N PHE A 136 7.48 15.58 14.75
CA PHE A 136 7.56 17.02 14.46
C PHE A 136 7.93 17.36 13.01
N ASN A 137 8.35 16.37 12.20
CA ASN A 137 8.61 16.56 10.76
C ASN A 137 7.36 16.36 9.88
N ILE A 138 6.22 15.94 10.44
CA ILE A 138 4.99 15.63 9.70
C ILE A 138 4.55 16.80 8.83
N GLU A 139 4.55 18.02 9.36
CA GLU A 139 4.18 19.23 8.62
C GLU A 139 5.00 19.38 7.34
N LYS A 140 6.34 19.33 7.46
CA LYS A 140 7.25 19.53 6.34
C LYS A 140 7.10 18.43 5.29
N LEU A 141 6.93 17.19 5.72
CA LEU A 141 6.70 16.04 4.84
C LEU A 141 5.33 16.12 4.14
N ALA A 142 4.30 16.59 4.84
CA ALA A 142 2.99 16.83 4.25
C ALA A 142 3.06 17.88 3.13
N TYR A 143 3.79 18.99 3.33
CA TYR A 143 3.99 19.99 2.26
C TYR A 143 4.80 19.46 1.08
N LYS A 144 5.70 18.49 1.30
CA LYS A 144 6.44 17.79 0.23
C LYS A 144 5.56 16.83 -0.59
N GLY A 145 4.39 16.47 -0.08
CA GLY A 145 3.42 15.63 -0.79
C GLY A 145 3.54 14.14 -0.53
N VAL A 146 4.07 13.72 0.63
CA VAL A 146 3.99 12.30 1.05
C VAL A 146 2.53 11.83 1.11
N ILE A 147 2.32 10.56 0.76
CA ILE A 147 0.96 10.02 0.58
C ILE A 147 0.39 9.52 1.91
N GLY A 148 1.23 8.97 2.78
CA GLY A 148 0.85 8.49 4.09
C GLY A 148 2.04 8.49 5.05
N PHE A 149 1.74 8.19 6.31
CA PHE A 149 2.71 8.16 7.40
C PHE A 149 2.63 6.82 8.10
N LYS A 150 3.66 5.99 7.92
CA LYS A 150 3.73 4.62 8.44
C LYS A 150 4.11 4.60 9.93
N ILE A 151 3.30 3.93 10.74
CA ILE A 151 3.43 3.75 12.18
C ILE A 151 3.45 2.24 12.49
N PHE A 152 4.19 1.83 13.53
CA PHE A 152 4.26 0.44 13.98
C PHE A 152 3.89 0.35 15.47
N THR A 153 3.11 -0.68 15.84
CA THR A 153 2.72 -0.96 17.24
C THR A 153 3.56 -2.05 17.91
N CYS A 154 4.48 -2.67 17.17
CA CYS A 154 5.37 -3.73 17.64
C CYS A 154 6.83 -3.50 17.21
N LYS A 155 7.75 -4.20 17.87
CA LYS A 155 9.18 -4.15 17.54
C LYS A 155 9.43 -4.57 16.08
N PRO A 156 10.51 -4.07 15.44
CA PRO A 156 11.55 -3.23 16.03
C PRO A 156 11.25 -1.72 15.98
N PHE A 157 10.21 -1.29 15.26
CA PHE A 157 9.92 0.14 15.01
C PHE A 157 8.77 0.70 15.86
N LYS A 158 8.42 -0.01 16.94
CA LYS A 158 7.33 0.32 17.84
C LYS A 158 7.39 1.79 18.28
N SER A 159 6.31 2.52 18.03
CA SER A 159 6.05 3.80 18.68
C SER A 159 5.32 3.56 20.00
N SER A 160 5.58 4.39 21.00
CA SER A 160 4.81 4.39 22.25
C SER A 160 3.35 4.80 22.00
N ASP A 161 2.41 4.39 22.85
CA ASP A 161 1.01 4.81 22.72
C ASP A 161 0.87 6.34 22.75
N GLU A 162 1.63 7.03 23.61
CA GLU A 162 1.73 8.49 23.61
C GLU A 162 2.24 9.01 22.25
N GLY A 163 3.34 8.45 21.75
CA GLY A 163 3.91 8.80 20.45
C GLY A 163 2.91 8.63 19.30
N ILE A 164 2.17 7.52 19.27
CA ILE A 164 1.11 7.26 18.27
C ILE A 164 0.03 8.35 18.34
N ILE A 165 -0.43 8.71 19.53
CA ILE A 165 -1.43 9.78 19.70
C ILE A 165 -0.88 11.12 19.21
N ARG A 166 0.36 11.50 19.56
CA ARG A 166 1.00 12.74 19.07
C ARG A 166 1.14 12.78 17.55
N ILE A 167 1.53 11.66 16.95
CA ILE A 167 1.57 11.52 15.49
C ILE A 167 0.19 11.75 14.90
N MET A 168 -0.84 11.08 15.44
CA MET A 168 -2.22 11.22 14.97
C MET A 168 -2.75 12.66 15.09
N GLU A 169 -2.41 13.37 16.17
CA GLU A 169 -2.76 14.80 16.36
C GLU A 169 -2.19 15.67 15.23
N GLU A 170 -0.92 15.49 14.88
CA GLU A 170 -0.32 16.23 13.77
C GLU A 170 -0.91 15.83 12.41
N LEU A 171 -1.12 14.53 12.18
CA LEU A 171 -1.73 14.07 10.93
C LEU A 171 -3.14 14.65 10.73
N LYS A 172 -3.91 14.81 11.82
CA LYS A 172 -5.21 15.48 11.78
C LYS A 172 -5.09 16.93 11.33
N ARG A 173 -4.12 17.69 11.85
CA ARG A 173 -3.90 19.11 11.49
C ARG A 173 -3.65 19.30 10.00
N PHE A 174 -2.96 18.35 9.35
CA PHE A 174 -2.60 18.43 7.93
C PHE A 174 -3.47 17.55 7.02
N ASN A 175 -4.58 17.02 7.54
CA ASN A 175 -5.50 16.14 6.81
C ASN A 175 -4.78 14.94 6.14
N ARG A 176 -3.94 14.25 6.92
CA ARG A 176 -3.15 13.09 6.49
C ARG A 176 -3.63 11.80 7.16
N VAL A 177 -3.22 10.67 6.59
CA VAL A 177 -3.63 9.32 7.01
C VAL A 177 -2.56 8.68 7.87
N ALA A 178 -2.96 8.11 9.01
CA ALA A 178 -2.12 7.25 9.83
C ALA A 178 -2.14 5.83 9.24
N PHE A 179 -1.04 5.39 8.64
CA PHE A 179 -0.93 4.06 8.03
C PHE A 179 -0.24 3.12 9.03
N VAL A 180 -0.91 2.08 9.51
CA VAL A 180 -0.46 1.37 10.73
C VAL A 180 -0.20 -0.11 10.45
N HIS A 181 1.00 -0.58 10.78
CA HIS A 181 1.25 -2.00 11.03
C HIS A 181 0.82 -2.31 12.47
N ALA A 182 -0.18 -3.18 12.62
CA ALA A 182 -0.90 -3.39 13.88
C ALA A 182 -0.76 -4.83 14.40
N GLU A 183 0.29 -5.08 15.18
CA GLU A 183 0.44 -6.28 16.01
C GLU A 183 0.75 -5.88 17.47
N ASP A 184 0.28 -6.64 18.45
CA ASP A 184 0.57 -6.39 19.87
C ASP A 184 1.88 -7.07 20.31
N ASP A 185 2.82 -6.24 20.71
CA ASP A 185 4.19 -6.62 21.07
C ASP A 185 4.27 -7.59 22.27
N LEU A 186 3.38 -7.45 23.26
CA LEU A 186 3.36 -8.34 24.43
C LEU A 186 2.87 -9.73 24.05
N LEU A 187 1.80 -9.80 23.26
CA LEU A 187 1.27 -11.08 22.78
C LEU A 187 2.24 -11.77 21.81
N ILE A 188 2.96 -11.00 20.99
CA ILE A 188 4.07 -11.54 20.20
C ILE A 188 5.17 -12.12 21.09
N ASP A 189 5.62 -11.39 22.12
CA ASP A 189 6.70 -11.85 23.01
C ASP A 189 6.30 -13.17 23.71
N LEU A 190 5.06 -13.29 24.16
CA LEU A 190 4.51 -14.54 24.73
C LEU A 190 4.40 -15.67 23.70
N GLY A 191 3.99 -15.36 22.47
CA GLY A 191 3.95 -16.33 21.38
C GLY A 191 5.34 -16.86 21.01
N LEU A 192 6.34 -15.97 20.98
CA LEU A 192 7.75 -16.33 20.75
C LEU A 192 8.31 -17.21 21.86
N GLU A 193 7.92 -16.97 23.12
CA GLU A 193 8.26 -17.85 24.24
C GLU A 193 7.64 -19.25 24.09
N ALA A 194 6.38 -19.32 23.67
CA ALA A 194 5.68 -20.60 23.49
C ALA A 194 6.28 -21.48 22.38
N VAL A 195 6.87 -20.87 21.34
CA VAL A 195 7.54 -21.62 20.26
C VAL A 195 9.06 -21.73 20.44
N LYS A 196 9.58 -21.36 21.62
CA LYS A 196 11.02 -21.36 21.88
C LYS A 196 11.65 -22.73 21.63
N GLY A 197 12.76 -22.74 20.90
CA GLY A 197 13.46 -23.98 20.51
C GLY A 197 13.01 -24.57 19.18
N ARG A 198 11.96 -24.01 18.56
CA ARG A 198 11.54 -24.38 17.20
C ARG A 198 12.26 -23.53 16.16
N SER A 199 12.57 -24.17 15.03
CA SER A 199 13.19 -23.54 13.86
C SER A 199 12.38 -23.75 12.58
N ASP A 200 11.22 -24.40 12.68
CA ASP A 200 10.30 -24.54 11.55
C ASP A 200 9.66 -23.19 11.19
N PRO A 201 9.38 -22.92 9.91
CA PRO A 201 8.78 -21.66 9.48
C PRO A 201 7.40 -21.37 10.08
N LEU A 202 6.64 -22.41 10.44
CA LEU A 202 5.32 -22.27 11.09
C LEU A 202 5.43 -21.60 12.47
N ALA A 203 6.52 -21.83 13.20
CA ALA A 203 6.76 -21.19 14.50
C ALA A 203 6.67 -19.66 14.43
N HIS A 204 7.06 -19.04 13.29
CA HIS A 204 6.92 -17.60 13.10
C HIS A 204 5.46 -17.13 13.12
N HIS A 205 4.58 -17.86 12.42
CA HIS A 205 3.16 -17.55 12.33
C HIS A 205 2.40 -17.90 13.61
N GLU A 206 2.79 -18.97 14.29
CA GLU A 206 2.16 -19.38 15.55
C GLU A 206 2.53 -18.46 16.71
N ALA A 207 3.71 -17.85 16.67
CA ALA A 207 4.09 -16.79 17.61
C ALA A 207 3.30 -15.48 17.40
N ARG A 208 2.57 -15.35 16.29
CA ARG A 208 1.83 -14.14 15.87
C ARG A 208 0.35 -14.47 15.75
N SER A 209 -0.33 -14.50 16.89
CA SER A 209 -1.75 -14.81 16.94
C SER A 209 -2.61 -13.72 16.29
N ASP A 210 -3.76 -14.12 15.77
CA ASP A 210 -4.82 -13.20 15.33
C ASP A 210 -5.32 -12.29 16.46
N VAL A 211 -5.24 -12.74 17.71
CA VAL A 211 -5.52 -11.91 18.91
C VAL A 211 -4.50 -10.77 19.03
N ALA A 212 -3.21 -11.01 18.75
CA ALA A 212 -2.19 -9.96 18.77
C ALA A 212 -2.49 -8.86 17.75
N GLU A 213 -2.88 -9.25 16.54
CA GLU A 213 -3.35 -8.32 15.50
C GLU A 213 -4.60 -7.55 15.96
N ALA A 214 -5.63 -8.25 16.42
CA ALA A 214 -6.91 -7.64 16.80
C ALA A 214 -6.80 -6.64 17.96
N VAL A 215 -5.97 -6.95 18.98
CA VAL A 215 -5.71 -6.03 20.11
C VAL A 215 -5.07 -4.74 19.62
N ALA A 216 -4.05 -4.83 18.77
CA ALA A 216 -3.37 -3.66 18.23
C ALA A 216 -4.26 -2.85 17.31
N ILE A 217 -5.01 -3.51 16.40
CA ILE A 217 -6.00 -2.86 15.52
C ILE A 217 -7.00 -2.05 16.33
N ASN A 218 -7.63 -2.66 17.34
CA ASN A 218 -8.64 -1.97 18.13
C ASN A 218 -8.04 -0.79 18.91
N ARG A 219 -6.82 -0.95 19.47
CA ARG A 219 -6.12 0.14 20.17
C ARG A 219 -5.92 1.36 19.28
N VAL A 220 -5.35 1.17 18.09
CA VAL A 220 -5.06 2.31 17.18
C VAL A 220 -6.31 2.90 16.55
N ILE A 221 -7.36 2.11 16.33
CA ILE A 221 -8.67 2.62 15.93
C ILE A 221 -9.24 3.55 17.00
N MET A 222 -9.14 3.17 18.28
CA MET A 222 -9.67 3.98 19.38
C MET A 222 -8.85 5.26 19.60
N PHE A 223 -7.53 5.22 19.42
CA PHE A 223 -6.71 6.43 19.36
C PHE A 223 -7.12 7.34 18.20
N GLY A 224 -7.29 6.76 17.01
CA GLY A 224 -7.76 7.49 15.83
C GLY A 224 -9.13 8.14 16.02
N LYS A 225 -10.06 7.44 16.67
CA LYS A 225 -11.38 7.96 17.06
C LYS A 225 -11.27 9.14 18.01
N ASN A 226 -10.43 9.02 19.06
CA ASN A 226 -10.24 10.09 20.05
C ASN A 226 -9.71 11.37 19.41
N VAL A 227 -8.76 11.24 18.47
CA VAL A 227 -8.16 12.38 17.76
C VAL A 227 -9.03 12.86 16.59
N GLY A 228 -9.86 11.98 16.01
CA GLY A 228 -10.65 12.24 14.82
C GLY A 228 -9.86 12.21 13.51
N VAL A 229 -8.74 11.47 13.47
CA VAL A 229 -7.89 11.27 12.27
C VAL A 229 -8.32 10.04 11.47
N HIS A 230 -7.99 10.00 10.19
CA HIS A 230 -8.16 8.80 9.36
C HIS A 230 -7.05 7.79 9.68
N VAL A 231 -7.43 6.58 10.09
CA VAL A 231 -6.52 5.44 10.27
C VAL A 231 -6.68 4.44 9.12
N HIS A 232 -5.57 3.99 8.56
CA HIS A 232 -5.50 2.88 7.62
C HIS A 232 -4.73 1.72 8.23
N ILE A 233 -5.36 0.55 8.35
CA ILE A 233 -4.72 -0.66 8.88
C ILE A 233 -4.09 -1.45 7.74
N ALA A 234 -2.79 -1.68 7.84
CA ALA A 234 -2.02 -2.43 6.86
C ALA A 234 -2.27 -3.94 6.98
N HIS A 235 -2.22 -4.63 5.83
CA HIS A 235 -2.10 -6.10 5.67
C HIS A 235 -2.83 -6.94 6.74
N VAL A 236 -4.14 -6.74 6.90
CA VAL A 236 -4.96 -7.53 7.83
C VAL A 236 -4.95 -8.98 7.40
N SER A 237 -4.48 -9.86 8.28
CA SER A 237 -4.26 -11.28 8.01
C SER A 237 -5.39 -12.18 8.52
N SER A 238 -6.21 -11.70 9.46
CA SER A 238 -7.17 -12.53 10.18
C SER A 238 -8.62 -12.04 10.08
N GLY A 239 -9.56 -12.99 10.19
CA GLY A 239 -10.99 -12.67 10.31
C GLY A 239 -11.30 -11.88 11.58
N LEU A 240 -10.57 -12.12 12.67
CA LEU A 240 -10.74 -11.40 13.93
C LEU A 240 -10.29 -9.93 13.81
N GLY A 241 -9.17 -9.66 13.13
CA GLY A 241 -8.74 -8.30 12.82
C GLY A 241 -9.73 -7.57 11.91
N ALA A 242 -10.22 -8.24 10.86
CA ALA A 242 -11.25 -7.70 9.97
C ALA A 242 -12.55 -7.36 10.72
N GLU A 243 -12.94 -8.18 11.71
CA GLU A 243 -14.10 -7.95 12.57
C GLU A 243 -13.95 -6.66 13.40
N MET A 244 -12.76 -6.38 13.96
CA MET A 244 -12.50 -5.12 14.68
C MET A 244 -12.72 -3.89 13.78
N ILE A 245 -12.26 -3.97 12.52
CA ILE A 245 -12.45 -2.91 11.53
C ILE A 245 -13.93 -2.77 11.15
N ARG A 246 -14.65 -3.88 10.98
CA ARG A 246 -16.08 -3.89 10.66
C ARG A 246 -16.90 -3.21 11.76
N VAL A 247 -16.63 -3.53 13.03
CA VAL A 247 -17.27 -2.90 14.18
C VAL A 247 -16.96 -1.41 14.21
N ALA A 248 -15.70 -1.01 14.02
CA ALA A 248 -15.31 0.39 13.99
C ALA A 248 -16.03 1.20 12.89
N LYS A 249 -16.15 0.64 11.67
CA LYS A 249 -16.93 1.24 10.58
C LYS A 249 -18.41 1.39 10.94
N SER A 250 -19.01 0.41 11.63
CA SER A 250 -20.41 0.50 12.09
C SER A 250 -20.63 1.64 13.09
N LEU A 251 -19.59 1.99 13.85
CA LEU A 251 -19.56 3.14 14.76
C LEU A 251 -19.18 4.46 14.06
N LYS A 252 -19.13 4.47 12.71
CA LYS A 252 -18.73 5.62 11.87
C LYS A 252 -17.34 6.17 12.19
N ILE A 253 -16.44 5.32 12.71
CA ILE A 253 -15.03 5.70 12.89
C ILE A 253 -14.38 5.74 11.52
N ASN A 254 -13.58 6.78 11.25
CA ASN A 254 -12.91 6.95 9.97
C ASN A 254 -11.70 6.01 9.84
N VAL A 255 -11.98 4.75 9.47
CA VAL A 255 -10.99 3.70 9.31
C VAL A 255 -11.13 3.01 7.95
N THR A 256 -10.00 2.78 7.31
CA THR A 256 -9.87 1.85 6.18
C THR A 256 -8.84 0.78 6.51
N ALA A 257 -8.80 -0.28 5.70
CA ALA A 257 -7.84 -1.35 5.87
C ALA A 257 -7.57 -2.00 4.51
N GLU A 258 -6.46 -2.71 4.42
CA GLU A 258 -6.09 -3.54 3.30
C GLU A 258 -5.80 -4.98 3.77
N THR A 259 -5.79 -5.91 2.83
CA THR A 259 -5.16 -7.22 2.98
C THR A 259 -4.31 -7.45 1.74
N CYS A 260 -3.47 -8.48 1.76
CA CYS A 260 -2.58 -8.80 0.65
C CYS A 260 -2.97 -10.14 0.00
N PRO A 261 -2.72 -10.32 -1.31
CA PRO A 261 -3.08 -11.53 -2.04
C PRO A 261 -2.59 -12.82 -1.37
N GLN A 262 -1.42 -12.80 -0.74
CA GLN A 262 -0.87 -13.97 -0.04
C GLN A 262 -1.73 -14.47 1.12
N TYR A 263 -2.47 -13.62 1.85
CA TYR A 263 -3.38 -14.07 2.92
C TYR A 263 -4.69 -14.65 2.36
N LEU A 264 -5.02 -14.35 1.10
CA LEU A 264 -6.21 -14.87 0.43
C LEU A 264 -5.93 -16.14 -0.36
N TYR A 265 -4.68 -16.33 -0.79
CA TYR A 265 -4.27 -17.43 -1.66
C TYR A 265 -3.55 -18.56 -0.90
N PHE A 266 -2.72 -18.22 0.09
CA PHE A 266 -1.95 -19.20 0.87
C PHE A 266 -2.53 -19.42 2.26
N SER A 267 -2.25 -20.60 2.80
CA SER A 267 -2.58 -21.03 4.15
C SER A 267 -1.34 -21.45 4.93
N ARG A 268 -1.52 -21.83 6.21
CA ARG A 268 -0.43 -22.42 7.01
C ARG A 268 0.08 -23.74 6.44
N ASP A 269 -0.75 -24.51 5.74
CA ASP A 269 -0.32 -25.75 5.09
C ASP A 269 0.71 -25.47 3.99
N ASP A 270 0.58 -24.33 3.29
CA ASP A 270 1.53 -23.90 2.28
C ASP A 270 2.88 -23.48 2.89
N VAL A 271 2.89 -22.96 4.12
CA VAL A 271 4.13 -22.62 4.84
C VAL A 271 4.99 -23.86 5.06
N VAL A 272 4.38 -25.03 5.31
CA VAL A 272 5.13 -26.30 5.42
C VAL A 272 5.84 -26.64 4.12
N ARG A 273 5.23 -26.32 2.97
CA ARG A 273 5.76 -26.62 1.64
C ARG A 273 6.80 -25.61 1.17
N PHE A 274 6.54 -24.31 1.34
CA PHE A 274 7.37 -23.23 0.79
C PHE A 274 8.34 -22.63 1.81
N GLY A 275 8.18 -22.97 3.09
CA GLY A 275 9.04 -22.55 4.17
C GLY A 275 9.21 -21.04 4.26
N ASN A 276 10.47 -20.59 4.33
CA ASN A 276 10.82 -19.19 4.57
C ASN A 276 10.31 -18.20 3.50
N TYR A 277 9.95 -18.67 2.29
CA TYR A 277 9.36 -17.81 1.27
C TYR A 277 7.95 -17.32 1.62
N LEU A 278 7.25 -18.02 2.52
CA LEU A 278 5.94 -17.61 3.04
C LEU A 278 6.00 -17.06 4.47
N LYS A 279 7.19 -16.66 4.92
CA LYS A 279 7.34 -15.93 6.19
C LYS A 279 6.76 -14.52 6.03
N ILE A 280 5.53 -14.34 6.51
CA ILE A 280 4.78 -13.07 6.48
C ILE A 280 4.21 -12.76 7.86
N THR A 281 4.14 -11.47 8.19
CA THR A 281 3.56 -10.93 9.42
C THR A 281 2.16 -10.42 9.15
#